data_AF-A0A257M5G0-F1
#
_entry.id   AF-A0A257M5G0-F1
#
_cell.length_a   1.000
_cell.length_b   1.000
_cell.length_c   1.000
_cell.angle_alpha   90.00
_cell.angle_beta   90.00
_cell.angle_gamma   90.00
#
_symmetry.space_group_name_H-M   'P 1'
#
loop_
_entity.id
_entity.type
_entity.pdbx_description
1 polymer ?
#
loop_
_entity_poly.entity_id
_entity_poly.type
_entity_poly.pdbx_seq_one_letter_code
_entity_poly.pdbx_strand_id
1 'polypeptide(L)'
;VLDPVKVVLENWTPGSTETIELVNNPENPEEGSRQVPLSGEVWIEREDFMEDPPKKFYRLGPDRHVRLKGGYIIRCTGFDKDADGNVKEIRAVIIPGTLGADTPEGIECRAAIHWVSVEHGADAEIRLYDRLFTTEDPDDAECGFLSVINPDSLKVITAKVEPSLATVEPGFRCQFERTGYFIADSKDHVPGTKPVFNRTVALRDNSKKK
;
A
#
# COMPACT_ATOMS: atom_id res chain seq x y z
N VAL A 1 -0.42 2.90 -1.23
CA VAL A 1 -1.08 1.85 -2.03
C VAL A 1 -0.69 2.05 -3.49
N LEU A 2 0.14 1.16 -4.04
CA LEU A 2 0.73 1.28 -5.37
C LEU A 2 -0.19 0.79 -6.49
N ASP A 3 -0.91 -0.32 -6.28
CA ASP A 3 -1.91 -0.87 -7.21
C ASP A 3 -3.28 -0.86 -6.52
N PRO A 4 -4.00 0.27 -6.55
CA PRO A 4 -5.20 0.44 -5.75
C PRO A 4 -6.39 -0.39 -6.24
N VAL A 5 -7.04 -1.07 -5.30
CA VAL A 5 -8.41 -1.59 -5.43
C VAL A 5 -9.27 -1.04 -4.29
N LYS A 6 -10.51 -0.65 -4.61
CA LYS A 6 -11.41 -0.03 -3.63
C LYS A 6 -12.07 -1.09 -2.76
N VAL A 7 -12.15 -0.82 -1.46
CA VAL A 7 -12.94 -1.56 -0.48
C VAL A 7 -14.00 -0.63 0.11
N VAL A 8 -15.25 -1.07 0.08
CA VAL A 8 -16.39 -0.38 0.71
C VAL A 8 -16.75 -1.08 2.01
N LEU A 9 -16.77 -0.33 3.11
CA LEU A 9 -17.14 -0.80 4.45
C LEU A 9 -18.64 -0.63 4.66
N GLU A 10 -19.41 -1.70 4.46
CA GLU A 10 -20.88 -1.67 4.35
C GLU A 10 -21.58 -1.26 5.64
N ASN A 11 -20.98 -1.55 6.80
CA ASN A 11 -21.50 -1.19 8.11
C ASN A 11 -20.85 0.08 8.69
N TRP A 12 -20.20 0.89 7.84
CA TRP A 12 -19.69 2.20 8.24
C TRP A 12 -20.81 3.24 8.28
N THR A 13 -20.74 4.18 9.23
CA THR A 13 -21.72 5.27 9.29
C THR A 13 -21.47 6.24 8.11
N PRO A 14 -22.46 6.46 7.22
CA PRO A 14 -22.24 7.31 6.06
C PRO A 14 -21.81 8.73 6.45
N GLY A 15 -20.76 9.24 5.81
CA GLY A 15 -20.22 10.59 6.04
C GLY A 15 -19.42 10.77 7.33
N SER A 16 -19.23 9.73 8.16
CA SER A 16 -18.32 9.82 9.29
C SER A 16 -16.88 9.53 8.87
N THR A 17 -15.95 10.28 9.44
CA THR A 17 -14.51 9.99 9.39
C THR A 17 -14.03 9.81 10.82
N GLU A 18 -13.26 8.75 11.05
CA GLU A 18 -12.53 8.54 12.31
C GLU A 18 -11.05 8.82 12.11
N THR A 19 -10.39 9.34 13.13
CA THR A 19 -8.95 9.60 13.08
C THR A 19 -8.22 8.53 13.89
N ILE A 20 -7.31 7.81 13.24
CA ILE A 20 -6.51 6.75 13.84
C ILE A 20 -5.10 7.27 14.09
N GLU A 21 -4.60 7.09 15.31
CA GLU A 21 -3.22 7.41 15.64
C GLU A 21 -2.30 6.22 15.31
N LEU A 22 -1.31 6.45 14.45
CA LEU A 22 -0.28 5.47 14.08
C LEU A 22 1.10 5.96 14.51
N VAL A 23 1.87 5.08 15.16
CA VAL A 23 3.28 5.36 15.48
C VAL A 23 4.09 5.42 14.18
N ASN A 24 4.99 6.40 14.07
CA ASN A 24 5.82 6.58 12.87
C ASN A 24 6.92 5.51 12.79
N ASN A 25 7.58 5.22 13.91
CA ASN A 25 8.61 4.21 14.00
C ASN A 25 8.49 3.44 15.34
N PRO A 26 8.08 2.16 15.30
CA PRO A 26 7.97 1.33 16.52
C PRO A 26 9.29 1.16 17.28
N GLU A 27 10.43 1.31 16.61
CA GLU A 27 11.76 1.18 17.20
C GLU A 27 12.32 2.54 17.68
N ASN A 28 11.67 3.66 17.32
CA ASN A 28 12.11 5.00 17.69
C ASN A 28 10.93 5.88 18.15
N PRO A 29 10.61 5.90 19.46
CA PRO A 29 9.52 6.70 20.02
C PRO A 29 9.67 8.22 19.79
N GLU A 30 10.88 8.73 19.59
CA GLU A 30 11.13 10.16 19.36
C GLU A 30 10.56 10.65 18.02
N GLU A 31 10.33 9.74 17.06
CA GLU A 31 9.66 10.06 15.80
C GLU A 31 8.14 10.24 15.95
N GLY A 32 7.60 9.98 17.15
CA GLY A 32 6.21 10.25 17.51
C GLY A 32 5.19 9.44 16.73
N SER A 33 3.99 10.00 16.62
CA SER A 33 2.84 9.43 15.94
C SER A 33 2.29 10.38 14.88
N ARG A 34 1.43 9.86 14.00
CA ARG A 34 0.68 10.62 13.02
C ARG A 34 -0.78 10.21 13.03
N GLN A 35 -1.64 11.15 12.66
CA GLN A 35 -3.07 10.97 12.58
C GLN A 35 -3.45 10.57 11.15
N VAL A 36 -4.12 9.43 10.99
CA VAL A 36 -4.53 8.89 9.70
C VAL A 36 -6.05 8.77 9.65
N PRO A 37 -6.72 9.44 8.71
CA PRO A 37 -8.18 9.39 8.62
C PRO A 37 -8.65 8.06 8.01
N LEU A 38 -9.65 7.44 8.66
CA LEU A 38 -10.40 6.30 8.17
C LEU A 38 -11.83 6.72 7.84
N SER A 39 -12.28 6.38 6.63
CA SER A 39 -13.65 6.58 6.17
C SER A 39 -14.28 5.24 5.76
N GLY A 40 -15.52 5.28 5.30
CA GLY A 40 -16.26 4.09 4.85
C GLY A 40 -15.72 3.47 3.55
N GLU A 41 -14.77 4.12 2.88
CA GLU A 41 -14.12 3.56 1.71
C GLU A 41 -12.59 3.67 1.83
N VAL A 42 -11.89 2.58 1.54
CA VAL A 42 -10.42 2.54 1.57
C VAL A 42 -9.86 1.92 0.30
N TRP A 43 -8.69 2.41 -0.12
CA TRP A 43 -7.82 1.76 -1.07
C TRP A 43 -6.94 0.74 -0.34
N ILE A 44 -6.82 -0.46 -0.90
CA ILE A 44 -5.81 -1.46 -0.52
C ILE A 44 -5.00 -1.87 -1.76
N GLU A 45 -3.89 -2.59 -1.57
CA GLU A 45 -3.20 -3.20 -2.71
C GLU A 45 -4.08 -4.28 -3.33
N ARG A 46 -4.13 -4.32 -4.66
CA ARG A 46 -4.80 -5.37 -5.42
C ARG A 46 -4.30 -6.76 -5.06
N GLU A 47 -3.00 -6.92 -4.80
CA GLU A 47 -2.39 -8.19 -4.40
C GLU A 47 -2.77 -8.66 -2.98
N ASP A 48 -3.40 -7.80 -2.17
CA ASP A 48 -3.89 -8.15 -0.85
C ASP A 48 -5.30 -8.74 -0.87
N PHE A 49 -5.91 -8.85 -2.05
CA PHE A 49 -7.16 -9.57 -2.27
C PHE A 49 -6.96 -10.75 -3.22
N MET A 50 -7.59 -11.89 -2.91
CA MET A 50 -7.63 -13.04 -3.80
C MET A 50 -8.97 -13.77 -3.70
N GLU A 51 -9.58 -14.06 -4.84
CA GLU A 51 -10.89 -14.72 -4.95
C GLU A 51 -10.85 -16.20 -4.53
N ASP A 52 -9.83 -16.93 -4.98
CA ASP A 52 -9.56 -18.31 -4.53
C ASP A 52 -8.22 -18.38 -3.78
N PRO A 53 -8.19 -17.93 -2.52
CA PRO A 53 -6.95 -17.76 -1.79
C PRO A 53 -6.39 -19.11 -1.29
N PRO A 54 -5.13 -19.47 -1.60
CA PRO A 54 -4.54 -20.71 -1.12
C PRO A 54 -4.38 -20.70 0.42
N LYS A 55 -4.12 -21.88 1.00
CA LYS A 55 -4.00 -22.04 2.47
C LYS A 55 -2.96 -21.12 3.14
N LYS A 56 -1.90 -20.76 2.42
CA LYS A 56 -0.81 -19.88 2.90
C LYS A 56 -1.01 -18.40 2.55
N PHE A 57 -2.19 -18.03 2.04
CA PHE A 57 -2.55 -16.64 1.78
C PHE A 57 -3.35 -16.08 2.96
N TYR A 58 -2.74 -15.19 3.73
CA TYR A 58 -3.32 -14.68 4.98
C TYR A 58 -3.97 -13.29 4.85
N ARG A 59 -4.02 -12.73 3.63
CA ARG A 59 -4.69 -11.45 3.36
C ARG A 59 -6.17 -11.67 3.00
N LEU A 60 -6.81 -10.68 2.39
CA LEU A 60 -8.25 -10.64 2.19
C LEU A 60 -8.70 -11.59 1.06
N GLY A 61 -9.85 -12.21 1.25
CA GLY A 61 -10.52 -13.04 0.26
C GLY A 61 -11.94 -13.30 0.73
N PRO A 62 -12.80 -13.96 -0.07
CA PRO A 62 -14.18 -14.26 0.32
C PRO A 62 -14.24 -14.92 1.70
N ASP A 63 -15.08 -14.36 2.59
CA ASP A 63 -15.27 -14.80 3.98
C ASP A 63 -14.02 -14.79 4.89
N ARG A 64 -12.89 -14.23 4.42
CA ARG A 64 -11.68 -14.07 5.22
C ARG A 64 -11.63 -12.71 5.91
N HIS A 65 -10.83 -12.68 6.97
CA HIS A 65 -10.57 -11.49 7.76
C HIS A 65 -9.15 -10.97 7.51
N VAL A 66 -8.99 -9.66 7.53
CA VAL A 66 -7.68 -9.01 7.53
C VAL A 66 -7.73 -7.78 8.42
N ARG A 67 -6.61 -7.43 9.05
CA ARG A 67 -6.49 -6.19 9.79
C ARG A 67 -6.08 -5.06 8.86
N LEU A 68 -6.85 -3.98 8.82
CA LEU A 68 -6.34 -2.71 8.33
C LEU A 68 -5.26 -2.24 9.31
N LYS A 69 -4.04 -1.98 8.84
CA LYS A 69 -2.90 -1.60 9.70
C LYS A 69 -3.31 -0.44 10.63
N GLY A 70 -3.20 -0.69 11.94
CA GLY A 70 -3.62 0.22 13.02
C GLY A 70 -5.12 0.51 13.13
N GLY A 71 -5.92 0.02 12.17
CA GLY A 71 -7.37 0.13 12.15
C GLY A 71 -8.10 -1.15 12.59
N TYR A 72 -9.35 -1.26 12.15
CA TYR A 72 -10.22 -2.39 12.41
C TYR A 72 -9.78 -3.67 11.68
N ILE A 73 -10.20 -4.81 12.22
CA ILE A 73 -10.32 -6.04 11.44
C ILE A 73 -11.55 -5.90 10.54
N ILE A 74 -11.40 -6.26 9.27
CA ILE A 74 -12.50 -6.31 8.29
C ILE A 74 -12.73 -7.74 7.82
N ARG A 75 -13.97 -8.08 7.46
CA ARG A 75 -14.34 -9.34 6.80
C ARG A 75 -14.91 -9.05 5.42
N CYS A 76 -14.38 -9.73 4.40
CA CYS A 76 -14.93 -9.63 3.04
C CYS A 76 -16.34 -10.24 2.99
N THR A 77 -17.28 -9.50 2.42
CA THR A 77 -18.67 -9.93 2.17
C THR A 77 -18.97 -10.15 0.70
N GLY A 78 -18.15 -9.60 -0.20
CA GLY A 78 -18.26 -9.81 -1.64
C GLY A 78 -17.30 -8.95 -2.44
N PHE A 79 -17.35 -9.05 -3.75
CA PHE A 79 -16.58 -8.22 -4.67
C PHE A 79 -17.26 -8.19 -6.05
N ASP A 80 -16.94 -7.18 -6.84
CA ASP A 80 -17.36 -7.06 -8.23
C ASP A 80 -16.15 -7.04 -9.16
N LYS A 81 -16.35 -7.54 -10.38
CA LYS A 81 -15.36 -7.53 -11.45
C LYS A 81 -15.75 -6.56 -12.56
N ASP A 82 -14.77 -6.03 -13.26
CA ASP A 82 -14.98 -5.33 -14.52
C ASP A 82 -15.23 -6.29 -15.70
N ALA A 83 -15.38 -5.73 -16.91
CA ALA A 83 -15.64 -6.50 -18.12
C ALA A 83 -14.48 -7.45 -18.50
N ASP A 84 -13.27 -7.15 -18.07
CA ASP A 84 -12.06 -7.95 -18.33
C ASP A 84 -11.83 -9.01 -17.23
N GLY A 85 -12.73 -9.07 -16.23
CA GLY A 85 -12.67 -10.01 -15.12
C GLY A 85 -11.77 -9.58 -13.97
N ASN A 86 -11.24 -8.34 -13.98
CA ASN A 86 -10.41 -7.83 -12.89
C ASN A 86 -11.29 -7.35 -11.73
N VAL A 87 -10.85 -7.60 -10.50
CA VAL A 87 -11.55 -7.12 -9.30
C VAL A 87 -11.56 -5.59 -9.30
N LYS A 88 -12.75 -4.99 -9.33
CA LYS A 88 -12.92 -3.53 -9.38
C LYS A 88 -13.23 -2.94 -8.01
N GLU A 89 -14.04 -3.64 -7.24
CA GLU A 89 -14.52 -3.20 -5.93
C GLU A 89 -14.71 -4.42 -5.02
N ILE A 90 -14.35 -4.26 -3.75
CA ILE A 90 -14.53 -5.26 -2.70
C ILE A 90 -15.49 -4.67 -1.68
N ARG A 91 -16.43 -5.49 -1.19
CA ARG A 91 -17.32 -5.16 -0.08
C ARG A 91 -16.85 -5.89 1.17
N ALA A 92 -16.82 -5.18 2.28
CA ALA A 92 -16.42 -5.73 3.56
C ALA A 92 -17.22 -5.10 4.71
N VAL A 93 -17.22 -5.76 5.86
CA VAL A 93 -17.72 -5.19 7.12
C VAL A 93 -16.59 -5.07 8.13
N ILE A 94 -16.57 -3.99 8.91
CA ILE A 94 -15.71 -3.89 10.08
C ILE A 94 -16.19 -4.85 11.16
N ILE A 95 -15.26 -5.42 11.92
CA ILE A 95 -15.53 -6.13 13.16
C ILE A 95 -15.45 -5.09 14.31
N PRO A 96 -16.58 -4.75 14.96
CA PRO A 96 -16.59 -3.72 16.00
C PRO A 96 -15.69 -4.09 17.19
N GLY A 97 -15.15 -3.08 17.87
CA GLY A 97 -14.30 -3.28 19.05
C GLY A 97 -12.89 -3.81 18.77
N THR A 98 -12.47 -3.86 17.50
CA THR A 98 -11.14 -4.38 17.12
C THR A 98 -10.08 -3.29 16.91
N LEU A 99 -10.45 -2.01 16.95
CA LEU A 99 -9.52 -0.89 16.85
C LEU A 99 -8.60 -0.87 18.07
N GLY A 100 -7.28 -0.99 17.87
CA GLY A 100 -6.29 -1.03 18.95
C GLY A 100 -6.38 -2.25 19.89
N ALA A 101 -7.29 -3.19 19.62
CA ALA A 101 -7.53 -4.37 20.44
C ALA A 101 -7.09 -5.65 19.73
N ASP A 102 -6.86 -6.71 20.51
CA ASP A 102 -6.54 -8.03 20.01
C ASP A 102 -7.67 -8.62 19.15
N THR A 103 -7.32 -9.62 18.34
CA THR A 103 -8.31 -10.35 17.54
C THR A 103 -9.29 -11.08 18.47
N PRO A 104 -10.61 -10.88 18.32
CA PRO A 104 -11.61 -11.56 19.14
C PRO A 104 -11.57 -13.08 18.99
N GLU A 105 -12.00 -13.79 20.03
CA GLU A 105 -12.11 -15.26 19.97
C GLU A 105 -13.02 -15.70 18.81
N GLY A 106 -12.61 -16.75 18.10
CA GLY A 106 -13.34 -17.28 16.94
C GLY A 106 -13.08 -16.54 15.62
N ILE A 107 -12.37 -15.41 15.62
CA ILE A 107 -11.97 -14.71 14.40
C ILE A 107 -10.53 -15.06 14.05
N GLU A 108 -10.33 -15.60 12.85
CA GLU A 108 -9.00 -15.90 12.34
C GLU A 108 -8.46 -14.73 11.50
N CYS A 109 -7.67 -13.86 12.12
CA CYS A 109 -6.98 -12.76 11.45
C CYS A 109 -5.47 -12.90 11.63
N ARG A 110 -4.76 -13.29 10.55
CA ARG A 110 -3.32 -13.62 10.58
C ARG A 110 -2.41 -12.59 9.91
N ALA A 111 -2.97 -11.60 9.23
CA ALA A 111 -2.19 -10.55 8.57
C ALA A 111 -2.80 -9.17 8.80
N ALA A 112 -1.93 -8.16 8.72
CA ALA A 112 -2.31 -6.77 8.61
C ALA A 112 -1.85 -6.24 7.25
N ILE A 113 -2.70 -5.46 6.59
CA ILE A 113 -2.44 -4.82 5.30
C ILE A 113 -2.49 -3.31 5.44
N HIS A 114 -1.67 -2.60 4.67
CA HIS A 114 -1.75 -1.15 4.59
C HIS A 114 -2.92 -0.73 3.71
N TRP A 115 -3.38 0.49 3.92
CA TRP A 115 -4.57 1.03 3.28
C TRP A 115 -4.48 2.57 3.25
N VAL A 116 -5.30 3.21 2.44
CA VAL A 116 -5.44 4.68 2.38
C VAL A 116 -6.93 5.01 2.24
N SER A 117 -7.46 5.95 3.02
CA SER A 117 -8.86 6.40 2.86
C SER A 117 -9.11 6.93 1.44
N VAL A 118 -10.23 6.55 0.83
CA VAL A 118 -10.59 7.04 -0.52
C VAL A 118 -10.87 8.54 -0.50
N GLU A 119 -11.57 9.01 0.52
CA GLU A 119 -11.98 10.42 0.66
C GLU A 119 -10.78 11.34 0.92
N HIS A 120 -9.81 10.88 1.71
CA HIS A 120 -8.73 11.71 2.25
C HIS A 120 -7.36 11.44 1.62
N GLY A 121 -7.22 10.34 0.88
CA GLY A 121 -5.98 9.98 0.19
C GLY A 121 -5.69 10.90 -0.99
N ALA A 122 -4.42 11.07 -1.31
CA ALA A 122 -3.97 11.83 -2.47
C ALA A 122 -3.47 10.91 -3.59
N ASP A 123 -3.66 11.34 -4.83
CA ASP A 123 -2.96 10.75 -5.97
C ASP A 123 -1.49 11.19 -5.96
N ALA A 124 -0.60 10.23 -6.16
CA ALA A 124 0.84 10.46 -6.22
C ALA A 124 1.44 9.79 -7.45
N GLU A 125 2.39 10.47 -8.09
CA GLU A 125 3.29 9.85 -9.06
C GLU A 125 4.37 9.07 -8.30
N ILE A 126 4.49 7.77 -8.55
CA ILE A 126 5.51 6.93 -7.95
C ILE A 126 6.44 6.42 -9.03
N ARG A 127 7.74 6.68 -8.84
CA ARG A 127 8.83 6.22 -9.70
C ARG A 127 9.48 4.99 -9.09
N LEU A 128 9.14 3.83 -9.65
CA LEU A 128 9.70 2.56 -9.24
C LEU A 128 10.97 2.30 -10.04
N TYR A 129 12.11 2.63 -9.45
CA TYR A 129 13.41 2.33 -10.02
C TYR A 129 13.78 0.85 -9.80
N ASP A 130 14.53 0.31 -10.76
CA ASP A 130 15.25 -0.97 -10.71
C ASP A 130 16.66 -0.77 -11.28
N ARG A 131 17.44 -1.85 -11.37
CA ARG A 131 18.77 -1.88 -11.99
C ARG A 131 18.71 -1.29 -13.39
N LEU A 132 19.66 -0.41 -13.73
CA LEU A 132 19.75 0.22 -15.04
C LEU A 132 20.12 -0.77 -16.16
N PHE A 133 20.86 -1.81 -15.83
CA PHE A 133 21.34 -2.82 -16.78
C PHE A 133 20.82 -4.20 -16.43
N THR A 134 20.67 -5.05 -17.46
CA THR A 134 20.23 -6.44 -17.31
C THR A 134 21.37 -7.40 -17.01
N THR A 135 22.63 -6.95 -17.14
CA THR A 135 23.85 -7.73 -16.86
C THR A 135 24.61 -7.16 -15.66
N GLU A 136 25.45 -7.99 -15.02
CA GLU A 136 26.32 -7.53 -13.92
C GLU A 136 27.47 -6.67 -14.43
N ASP A 137 28.06 -7.06 -15.56
CA ASP A 137 29.07 -6.28 -16.27
C ASP A 137 28.49 -5.81 -17.62
N PRO A 138 28.06 -4.55 -17.73
CA PRO A 138 27.53 -3.99 -18.97
C PRO A 138 28.63 -3.59 -19.96
N ASP A 139 29.88 -3.43 -19.53
CA ASP A 139 31.00 -3.04 -20.40
C ASP A 139 31.45 -4.21 -21.30
N ASP A 140 31.25 -5.45 -20.83
CA ASP A 140 31.51 -6.69 -21.57
C ASP A 140 30.41 -7.08 -22.58
N ALA A 141 29.35 -6.28 -22.74
CA ALA A 141 28.27 -6.58 -23.67
C ALA A 141 28.75 -6.53 -25.13
N GLU A 142 28.57 -7.62 -25.89
CA GLU A 142 29.04 -7.76 -27.29
C GLU A 142 28.58 -6.62 -28.22
N CYS A 143 27.38 -6.09 -27.99
CA CYS A 143 26.80 -5.00 -28.77
C CYS A 143 26.92 -3.62 -28.07
N GLY A 144 27.80 -3.51 -27.08
CA GLY A 144 28.00 -2.32 -26.24
C GLY A 144 26.97 -2.20 -25.10
N PHE A 145 27.30 -1.43 -24.06
CA PHE A 145 26.50 -1.32 -22.83
C PHE A 145 25.05 -0.85 -23.04
N LEU A 146 24.78 -0.07 -24.09
CA LEU A 146 23.42 0.38 -24.43
C LEU A 146 22.50 -0.78 -24.84
N SER A 147 23.06 -1.90 -25.33
CA SER A 147 22.29 -3.09 -25.71
C SER A 147 21.72 -3.87 -24.53
N VAL A 148 22.26 -3.63 -23.32
CA VAL A 148 21.86 -4.31 -22.07
C VAL A 148 21.17 -3.36 -21.10
N ILE A 149 20.65 -2.23 -21.56
CA ILE A 149 19.78 -1.37 -20.74
C ILE A 149 18.52 -2.14 -20.38
N ASN A 150 18.17 -2.10 -19.09
CA ASN A 150 16.94 -2.65 -18.59
C ASN A 150 15.76 -1.74 -18.96
N PRO A 151 14.82 -2.19 -19.82
CA PRO A 151 13.64 -1.41 -20.18
C PRO A 151 12.72 -1.18 -18.97
N ASP A 152 12.79 -2.04 -17.95
CA ASP A 152 12.03 -1.95 -16.70
C ASP A 152 12.80 -1.21 -15.59
N SER A 153 13.92 -0.55 -15.91
CA SER A 153 14.73 0.22 -14.94
C SER A 153 13.96 1.37 -14.28
N LEU A 154 12.89 1.86 -14.92
CA LEU A 154 11.97 2.83 -14.36
C LEU A 154 10.54 2.51 -14.79
N LYS A 155 9.66 2.30 -13.82
CA LYS A 155 8.21 2.28 -14.02
C LYS A 155 7.58 3.46 -13.28
N VAL A 156 6.87 4.32 -14.00
CA VAL A 156 6.09 5.42 -13.41
C VAL A 156 4.63 4.98 -13.28
N ILE A 157 4.07 5.10 -12.09
CA ILE A 157 2.68 4.73 -11.80
C ILE A 157 1.96 5.84 -11.03
N THR A 158 0.63 5.84 -11.09
CA THR A 158 -0.21 6.63 -10.19
C THR A 158 -0.66 5.75 -9.03
N ALA A 159 -0.37 6.18 -7.81
CA ALA A 159 -0.66 5.47 -6.57
C ALA A 159 -1.49 6.34 -5.63
N LYS A 160 -2.00 5.73 -4.56
CA LYS A 160 -2.70 6.43 -3.47
C LYS A 160 -1.80 6.53 -2.24
N VAL A 161 -1.62 7.74 -1.72
CA VAL A 161 -0.85 8.02 -0.49
C VAL A 161 -1.72 8.63 0.60
N GLU A 162 -1.35 8.43 1.86
CA GLU A 162 -2.01 9.10 2.99
C GLU A 162 -1.83 10.63 2.90
N PRO A 163 -2.79 11.43 3.40
CA PRO A 163 -2.77 12.89 3.24
C PRO A 163 -1.52 13.55 3.82
N SER A 164 -0.97 12.99 4.91
CA SER A 164 0.25 13.51 5.55
C SER A 164 1.44 13.55 4.58
N LEU A 165 1.54 12.55 3.68
CA LEU A 165 2.61 12.44 2.69
C LEU A 165 2.44 13.43 1.54
N ALA A 166 1.24 13.94 1.28
CA ALA A 166 1.03 14.92 0.23
C ALA A 166 1.64 16.29 0.58
N THR A 167 1.89 16.55 1.86
CA THR A 167 2.35 17.86 2.37
C THR A 167 3.77 17.85 2.91
N VAL A 168 4.52 16.74 2.76
CA VAL A 168 5.91 16.68 3.22
C VAL A 168 6.81 17.52 2.33
N GLU A 169 7.94 17.95 2.88
CA GLU A 169 8.93 18.69 2.12
C GLU A 169 9.68 17.81 1.10
N PRO A 170 10.14 18.37 -0.03
CA PRO A 170 11.01 17.66 -0.96
C PRO A 170 12.25 17.09 -0.26
N GLY A 171 12.61 15.85 -0.60
CA GLY A 171 13.69 15.12 0.07
C GLY A 171 13.30 14.40 1.36
N PHE A 172 12.05 14.52 1.82
CA PHE A 172 11.52 13.71 2.92
C PHE A 172 11.63 12.22 2.62
N ARG A 173 12.10 11.43 3.59
CA ARG A 173 12.33 9.98 3.45
C ARG A 173 11.39 9.24 4.37
N CYS A 174 10.78 8.18 3.86
CA CYS A 174 9.89 7.35 4.65
C CYS A 174 9.89 5.90 4.14
N GLN A 175 9.39 5.01 4.97
CA GLN A 175 9.03 3.67 4.56
C GLN A 175 7.55 3.68 4.17
N PHE A 176 7.24 3.27 2.94
CA PHE A 176 5.88 2.84 2.62
C PHE A 176 5.73 1.41 3.13
N GLU A 177 4.85 1.23 4.12
CA GLU A 177 4.67 -0.05 4.78
C GLU A 177 4.49 -1.19 3.78
N ARG A 178 5.16 -2.33 4.06
CA ARG A 178 5.17 -3.55 3.23
C ARG A 178 5.68 -3.40 1.80
N THR A 179 6.07 -2.20 1.38
CA THR A 179 6.40 -1.88 0.00
C THR A 179 7.89 -1.62 -0.18
N GLY A 180 8.43 -0.62 0.53
CA GLY A 180 9.80 -0.16 0.31
C GLY A 180 10.08 1.15 1.01
N TYR A 181 11.30 1.65 0.81
CA TYR A 181 11.70 2.98 1.23
C TYR A 181 11.62 3.95 0.06
N PHE A 182 11.05 5.11 0.33
CA PHE A 182 10.76 6.14 -0.66
C PHE A 182 11.31 7.49 -0.20
N ILE A 183 11.56 8.35 -1.19
CA ILE A 183 11.93 9.74 -0.98
C ILE A 183 11.00 10.64 -1.81
N ALA A 184 10.51 11.73 -1.22
CA ALA A 184 9.82 12.78 -1.96
C ALA A 184 10.81 13.39 -2.96
N ASP A 185 10.48 13.38 -4.26
CA ASP A 185 11.40 13.82 -5.30
C ASP A 185 11.82 15.27 -5.08
N SER A 186 13.12 15.54 -5.00
CA SER A 186 13.65 16.87 -4.66
C SER A 186 13.32 17.97 -5.67
N LYS A 187 12.90 17.61 -6.89
CA LYS A 187 12.66 18.54 -8.00
C LYS A 187 11.19 18.62 -8.37
N ASP A 188 10.52 17.46 -8.43
CA ASP A 188 9.18 17.34 -8.99
C ASP A 188 8.09 17.25 -7.93
N HIS A 189 8.43 16.98 -6.67
CA HIS A 189 7.48 17.00 -5.57
C HIS A 189 7.13 18.44 -5.19
N VAL A 190 5.84 18.76 -5.18
CA VAL A 190 5.32 20.07 -4.75
C VAL A 190 4.34 19.83 -3.59
N PRO A 191 4.68 20.24 -2.35
CA PRO A 191 3.83 20.02 -1.19
C PRO A 191 2.41 20.55 -1.40
N GLY A 192 1.42 19.75 -1.05
CA GLY A 192 -0.01 20.07 -1.16
C GLY A 192 -0.57 20.13 -2.59
N THR A 193 0.26 19.95 -3.63
CA THR A 193 -0.17 20.13 -5.02
C THR A 193 0.17 18.95 -5.91
N LYS A 194 1.41 18.46 -5.87
CA LYS A 194 1.91 17.40 -6.75
C LYS A 194 2.82 16.44 -5.99
N PRO A 195 2.25 15.39 -5.36
CA PRO A 195 3.04 14.38 -4.68
C PRO A 195 3.80 13.52 -5.70
N VAL A 196 5.13 13.56 -5.64
CA VAL A 196 6.02 12.69 -6.43
C VAL A 196 6.99 11.99 -5.50
N PHE A 197 7.11 10.66 -5.64
CA PHE A 197 8.00 9.85 -4.81
C PHE A 197 8.82 8.87 -5.64
N ASN A 198 10.09 8.73 -5.26
CA ASN A 198 11.01 7.78 -5.86
C ASN A 198 11.23 6.61 -4.91
N ARG A 199 11.12 5.38 -5.41
CA ARG A 199 11.51 4.20 -4.63
C ARG A 199 13.02 4.13 -4.54
N THR A 200 13.56 4.34 -3.34
CA THR A 200 14.99 4.23 -3.05
C THR A 200 15.42 2.77 -3.07
N VAL A 201 14.68 1.91 -2.37
CA VAL A 201 14.93 0.47 -2.34
C VAL A 201 13.65 -0.28 -1.94
N ALA A 202 13.40 -1.43 -2.56
CA ALA A 202 12.31 -2.32 -2.17
C ALA A 202 12.62 -3.00 -0.82
N LEU A 203 11.59 -3.41 -0.08
CA LEU A 203 11.83 -4.28 1.08
C LEU A 203 12.39 -5.63 0.64
N ARG A 204 13.18 -6.24 1.52
CA ARG A 204 13.77 -7.55 1.24
C ARG A 204 12.65 -8.57 1.10
N ASP A 205 12.47 -9.04 -0.12
CA ASP A 205 11.47 -10.05 -0.42
C ASP A 205 11.99 -11.42 0.04
N ASN A 206 11.62 -11.82 1.25
CA ASN A 206 11.99 -13.12 1.82
C ASN A 206 11.29 -14.31 1.14
N SER A 207 10.45 -14.06 0.11
CA SER A 207 9.77 -15.09 -0.67
C SER A 207 10.67 -15.77 -1.72
N LYS A 208 11.85 -15.20 -2.04
CA LYS A 208 12.86 -15.80 -2.92
C LYS A 208 13.90 -16.66 -2.18
N LYS A 209 13.49 -17.43 -1.17
CA LYS A 209 14.25 -18.64 -0.80
C LYS A 209 13.67 -19.82 -1.57
N LYS A 210 14.23 -20.07 -2.76
CA LYS A 210 14.19 -21.37 -3.43
C LYS A 210 15.59 -21.97 -3.36
#